data_AF-A0A3N4IY21-F1
#
_entry.id   AF-A0A3N4IY21-F1
#
_cell.length_a   1.000
_cell.length_b   1.000
_cell.length_c   1.000
_cell.angle_alpha   90.00
_cell.angle_beta   90.00
_cell.angle_gamma   90.00
#
_symmetry.space_group_name_H-M   'P 1'
#
loop_
_entity.id
_entity.type
_entity.pdbx_description
1 polymer ?
#
loop_
_entity_poly.entity_id
_entity_poly.type
_entity_poly.pdbx_seq_one_letter_code
_entity_poly.pdbx_strand_id
1 'polypeptide(L)'
;MLLAHLAYPNRLSDLAMKFGYTTVQSFIHSKWKHLLEWDHVRLTPERLAQYARTIERKGAPTGTVWGFIDGTIRAIARPTRRQRTCYNGWKRKHCLKYHAIVTPDGLISHLFGPQYAHTPDGTPLQVYGDPAYSISNFLLSPYQGTQITQDQKLWNQEMSRLRIVVEWAFKEMVNMFGFLDYAKNQKHLLQPVGVQFRVAALLHNAHITQYFEILHNVGVEAPAGETMEERLLEPPSLLEYFHH
;
A
#
# COMPACT_ATOMS: atom_id res chain seq x y z
N MET A 1 -5.63 17.47 14.22
CA MET A 1 -6.18 16.76 15.40
C MET A 1 -6.45 15.26 15.14
N LEU A 2 -6.93 14.83 13.97
CA LEU A 2 -7.14 13.41 13.64
C LEU A 2 -5.82 12.58 13.60
N LEU A 3 -4.74 13.17 13.08
CA LEU A 3 -3.43 12.52 12.96
C LEU A 3 -2.75 12.25 14.33
N ALA A 4 -2.84 13.20 15.28
CA ALA A 4 -2.32 13.02 16.64
C ALA A 4 -3.05 11.92 17.43
N HIS A 5 -4.31 11.62 17.10
CA HIS A 5 -5.12 10.59 17.76
C HIS A 5 -4.87 9.17 17.22
N LEU A 6 -4.39 9.01 15.98
CA LEU A 6 -4.03 7.69 15.43
C LEU A 6 -2.58 7.30 15.75
N ALA A 7 -1.77 8.24 16.24
CA ALA A 7 -0.37 8.01 16.56
C ALA A 7 -0.11 7.36 17.94
N TYR A 8 -1.09 7.32 18.87
CA TYR A 8 -0.85 6.88 20.26
C TYR A 8 -1.85 5.85 20.82
N PRO A 9 -1.41 4.84 21.60
CA PRO A 9 -2.27 3.82 22.18
C PRO A 9 -2.95 4.30 23.47
N ASN A 10 -4.06 5.03 23.35
CA ASN A 10 -4.86 5.40 24.53
C ASN A 10 -5.80 4.27 25.00
N ARG A 11 -6.12 4.26 26.30
CA ARG A 11 -7.05 3.30 26.92
C ARG A 11 -8.46 3.46 26.37
N LEU A 12 -9.11 2.32 26.09
CA LEU A 12 -10.45 2.24 25.50
C LEU A 12 -11.54 2.99 26.31
N SER A 13 -11.33 3.14 27.63
CA SER A 13 -12.26 3.80 28.55
C SER A 13 -12.32 5.32 28.37
N ASP A 14 -11.22 5.94 27.97
CA ASP A 14 -11.11 7.42 27.93
C ASP A 14 -11.64 7.98 26.60
N LEU A 15 -11.81 7.11 25.59
CA LEU A 15 -12.22 7.43 24.21
C LEU A 15 -13.72 7.27 23.94
N ALA A 16 -14.40 6.38 24.68
CA ALA A 16 -15.82 6.11 24.49
C ALA A 16 -16.70 7.29 24.92
N MET A 17 -16.28 8.04 25.95
CA MET A 17 -17.06 9.13 26.51
C MET A 17 -16.95 10.46 25.76
N LYS A 18 -16.01 10.60 24.81
CA LYS A 18 -15.75 11.88 24.15
C LYS A 18 -16.14 11.97 22.67
N PHE A 19 -16.02 10.92 21.83
CA PHE A 19 -16.21 11.12 20.36
C PHE A 19 -16.71 9.95 19.48
N GLY A 20 -17.18 8.80 19.98
CA GLY A 20 -17.75 7.78 19.08
C GLY A 20 -16.79 7.29 17.97
N TYR A 21 -15.55 6.97 18.35
CA TYR A 21 -14.36 6.69 17.51
C TYR A 21 -14.58 5.71 16.33
N THR A 22 -15.47 4.73 16.48
CA THR A 22 -15.87 3.81 15.42
C THR A 22 -16.62 4.51 14.29
N THR A 23 -17.33 5.59 14.59
CA THR A 23 -18.18 6.32 13.65
C THR A 23 -17.35 7.09 12.62
N VAL A 24 -16.28 7.76 13.03
CA VAL A 24 -15.41 8.52 12.09
C VAL A 24 -14.63 7.59 11.17
N GLN A 25 -14.06 6.51 11.70
CA GLN A 25 -13.38 5.50 10.88
C GLN A 25 -14.36 4.84 9.90
N SER A 26 -15.58 4.51 10.37
CA SER A 26 -16.62 3.95 9.51
C SER A 26 -17.10 4.95 8.46
N PHE A 27 -17.18 6.24 8.80
CA PHE A 27 -17.54 7.30 7.85
C PHE A 27 -16.49 7.45 6.76
N ILE A 28 -15.21 7.59 7.13
CA ILE A 28 -14.09 7.70 6.17
C ILE A 28 -14.07 6.46 5.26
N HIS A 29 -14.16 5.28 5.86
CA HIS A 29 -14.18 4.03 5.11
C HIS A 29 -15.39 3.95 4.17
N SER A 30 -16.60 4.23 4.67
CA SER A 30 -17.82 4.18 3.87
C SER A 30 -17.73 5.14 2.68
N LYS A 31 -17.23 6.35 2.93
CA LYS A 31 -17.17 7.40 1.91
C LYS A 31 -16.10 7.14 0.85
N TRP A 32 -14.92 6.63 1.23
CA TRP A 32 -13.75 6.61 0.34
C TRP A 32 -13.08 5.24 0.13
N LYS A 33 -13.63 4.14 0.65
CA LYS A 33 -13.05 2.79 0.41
C LYS A 33 -12.90 2.44 -1.08
N HIS A 34 -13.73 3.02 -1.94
CA HIS A 34 -13.72 2.79 -3.38
C HIS A 34 -12.37 3.17 -4.00
N LEU A 35 -11.67 4.17 -3.44
CA LEU A 35 -10.33 4.58 -3.87
C LEU A 35 -9.25 3.50 -3.65
N LEU A 36 -9.51 2.53 -2.77
CA LEU A 36 -8.64 1.37 -2.52
C LEU A 36 -9.20 0.07 -3.11
N GLU A 37 -10.37 0.14 -3.75
CA GLU A 37 -11.10 -0.96 -4.40
C GLU A 37 -11.05 -0.81 -5.93
N TRP A 38 -9.88 -0.40 -6.45
CA TRP A 38 -9.66 -0.07 -7.86
C TRP A 38 -10.37 1.24 -8.25
N ASP A 39 -9.62 2.32 -8.13
CA ASP A 39 -10.02 3.66 -8.52
C ASP A 39 -10.05 3.78 -10.06
N HIS A 40 -11.22 3.54 -10.66
CA HIS A 40 -11.40 3.60 -12.12
C HIS A 40 -11.16 4.99 -12.73
N VAL A 41 -11.25 6.05 -11.92
CA VAL A 41 -11.07 7.42 -12.41
C VAL A 41 -9.59 7.74 -12.54
N ARG A 42 -8.77 7.29 -11.58
CA ARG A 42 -7.31 7.49 -11.62
C ARG A 42 -6.58 6.39 -12.36
N LEU A 43 -6.95 5.13 -12.21
CA LEU A 43 -6.29 3.96 -12.80
C LEU A 43 -6.82 3.67 -14.22
N THR A 44 -6.81 4.69 -15.08
CA THR A 44 -7.19 4.54 -16.50
C THR A 44 -6.10 3.80 -17.29
N PRO A 45 -6.42 3.17 -18.43
CA PRO A 45 -5.43 2.53 -19.29
C PRO A 45 -4.25 3.45 -19.66
N GLU A 46 -4.51 4.75 -19.89
CA GLU A 46 -3.49 5.76 -20.19
C GLU A 46 -2.55 5.98 -19.00
N ARG A 47 -3.12 6.08 -17.79
CA ARG A 47 -2.34 6.26 -16.56
C ARG A 47 -1.52 5.01 -16.25
N LEU A 48 -2.08 3.82 -16.42
CA LEU A 48 -1.37 2.55 -16.24
C LEU A 48 -0.21 2.41 -17.23
N ALA A 49 -0.41 2.79 -18.49
CA ALA A 49 0.66 2.84 -19.49
C ALA A 49 1.72 3.89 -19.17
N GLN A 50 1.34 5.03 -18.59
CA GLN A 50 2.29 6.04 -18.10
C GLN A 50 3.13 5.51 -16.93
N TYR A 51 2.50 4.80 -15.99
CA TYR A 51 3.18 4.15 -14.88
C TYR A 51 4.22 3.15 -15.39
N ALA A 52 3.82 2.27 -16.32
CA ALA A 52 4.70 1.24 -16.85
C ALA A 52 5.93 1.81 -17.58
N ARG A 53 5.72 2.81 -18.44
CA ARG A 53 6.81 3.56 -19.09
C ARG A 53 7.74 4.26 -18.11
N THR A 54 7.23 4.70 -16.97
CA THR A 54 8.05 5.40 -15.97
C THR A 54 8.91 4.42 -15.17
N ILE A 55 8.36 3.24 -14.84
CA ILE A 55 9.10 2.14 -14.22
C ILE A 55 10.23 1.67 -15.16
N GLU A 56 9.93 1.50 -16.45
CA GLU A 56 10.92 1.14 -17.49
C GLU A 56 12.04 2.17 -17.61
N ARG A 57 11.71 3.45 -17.74
CA ARG A 57 12.71 4.55 -17.82
C ARG A 57 13.63 4.63 -16.61
N LYS A 58 13.20 4.13 -15.45
CA LYS A 58 14.02 4.10 -14.22
C LYS A 58 14.83 2.82 -14.05
N GLY A 59 14.89 1.97 -15.08
CA GLY A 59 15.80 0.85 -15.18
C GLY A 59 15.13 -0.52 -15.13
N ALA A 60 13.79 -0.60 -15.14
CA ALA A 60 13.15 -1.91 -15.28
C ALA A 60 13.44 -2.49 -16.68
N PRO A 61 13.88 -3.74 -16.80
CA PRO A 61 14.09 -4.43 -18.07
C PRO A 61 12.79 -4.88 -18.75
N THR A 62 11.63 -4.33 -18.34
CA THR A 62 10.35 -4.55 -18.99
C THR A 62 9.45 -3.32 -18.91
N GLY A 63 8.79 -2.98 -20.02
CA GLY A 63 7.81 -1.90 -20.14
C GLY A 63 6.39 -2.26 -19.73
N THR A 64 6.17 -3.40 -19.08
CA THR A 64 4.84 -3.95 -18.81
C THR A 64 4.41 -3.85 -17.34
N VAL A 65 5.33 -3.51 -16.44
CA VAL A 65 5.04 -3.43 -15.00
C VAL A 65 4.55 -2.04 -14.64
N TRP A 66 3.31 -1.92 -14.17
CA TRP A 66 2.69 -0.63 -13.84
C TRP A 66 2.66 -0.33 -12.32
N GLY A 67 2.98 -1.29 -11.48
CA GLY A 67 2.97 -1.13 -10.02
C GLY A 67 3.58 -2.32 -9.30
N PHE A 68 3.75 -2.17 -7.99
CA PHE A 68 4.39 -3.17 -7.14
C PHE A 68 3.38 -3.70 -6.12
N ILE A 69 3.29 -5.02 -5.99
CA ILE A 69 2.41 -5.68 -5.02
C ILE A 69 3.22 -6.31 -3.90
N ASP A 70 2.78 -6.11 -2.66
CA ASP A 70 3.39 -6.80 -1.53
C ASP A 70 2.39 -7.16 -0.44
N GLY A 71 2.72 -8.23 0.29
CA GLY A 71 1.92 -8.77 1.37
C GLY A 71 2.44 -8.34 2.72
N THR A 72 1.56 -7.80 3.56
CA THR A 72 1.90 -7.41 4.91
C THR A 72 1.12 -8.22 5.94
N ILE A 73 1.84 -8.69 6.97
CA ILE A 73 1.28 -9.48 8.07
C ILE A 73 1.15 -8.59 9.29
N ARG A 74 -0.08 -8.35 9.76
CA ARG A 74 -0.36 -7.53 10.94
C ARG A 74 -0.80 -8.41 12.10
N ALA A 75 -0.06 -8.34 13.20
CA ALA A 75 -0.34 -9.14 14.38
C ALA A 75 -1.66 -8.71 15.02
N ILE A 76 -2.43 -9.68 15.51
CA ILE A 76 -3.67 -9.45 16.23
C ILE A 76 -3.61 -10.06 17.62
N ALA A 77 -4.46 -9.58 18.51
CA ALA A 77 -4.72 -10.26 19.78
C ALA A 77 -5.24 -11.66 19.47
N ARG A 78 -4.82 -12.65 20.27
CA ARG A 78 -5.30 -14.03 20.12
C ARG A 78 -6.83 -14.04 20.18
N PRO A 79 -7.53 -14.39 19.08
CA PRO A 79 -8.98 -14.39 19.08
C PRO A 79 -9.49 -15.60 19.89
N THR A 80 -10.71 -15.54 20.39
CA THR A 80 -11.33 -16.69 21.06
C THR A 80 -11.94 -17.66 20.05
N ARG A 81 -12.52 -17.13 18.97
CA ARG A 81 -13.12 -17.88 17.86
C ARG A 81 -12.22 -17.89 16.64
N ARG A 82 -12.31 -18.94 15.80
CA ARG A 82 -11.59 -19.05 14.52
C ARG A 82 -10.06 -18.83 14.61
N GLN A 83 -9.45 -19.20 15.74
CA GLN A 83 -8.01 -19.06 15.99
C GLN A 83 -7.15 -19.64 14.88
N ARG A 84 -7.48 -20.86 14.42
CA ARG A 84 -6.77 -21.54 13.34
C ARG A 84 -6.75 -20.73 12.05
N THR A 85 -7.84 -20.03 11.71
CA THR A 85 -7.95 -19.22 10.50
C THR A 85 -7.03 -17.99 10.54
N CYS A 86 -6.80 -17.42 11.72
CA CYS A 86 -5.94 -16.26 11.90
C CYS A 86 -4.51 -16.64 12.32
N TYR A 87 -4.19 -17.92 12.51
CA TYR A 87 -2.87 -18.34 12.95
C TYR A 87 -1.94 -18.52 11.75
N ASN A 88 -0.84 -17.77 11.72
CA ASN A 88 0.21 -17.96 10.73
C ASN A 88 1.29 -18.87 11.33
N GLY A 89 1.37 -20.10 10.83
CA GLY A 89 2.32 -21.11 11.30
C GLY A 89 3.78 -20.70 11.09
N TRP A 90 4.09 -20.05 9.98
CA TRP A 90 5.45 -19.59 9.68
C TRP A 90 5.92 -18.49 10.66
N LYS A 91 5.10 -17.48 10.92
CA LYS A 91 5.39 -16.40 11.89
C LYS A 91 5.05 -16.77 13.34
N ARG A 92 4.48 -17.94 13.57
CA ARG A 92 4.05 -18.49 14.87
C ARG A 92 3.18 -17.53 15.70
N LYS A 93 2.36 -16.69 15.04
CA LYS A 93 1.50 -15.68 15.69
C LYS A 93 0.12 -15.60 15.05
N HIS A 94 -0.85 -15.08 15.80
CA HIS A 94 -2.15 -14.72 15.24
C HIS A 94 -2.02 -13.38 14.50
N CYS A 95 -2.48 -13.33 13.26
CA CYS A 95 -2.36 -12.16 12.40
C CYS A 95 -3.40 -12.14 11.29
N LEU A 96 -3.59 -10.96 10.70
CA LEU A 96 -4.26 -10.77 9.42
C LEU A 96 -3.22 -10.50 8.33
N LYS A 97 -3.53 -10.95 7.12
CA LYS A 97 -2.72 -10.69 5.92
C LYS A 97 -3.44 -9.65 5.07
N TYR A 98 -2.71 -8.65 4.63
CA TYR A 98 -3.17 -7.65 3.69
C TYR A 98 -2.24 -7.65 2.50
N HIS A 99 -2.76 -7.43 1.29
CA HIS A 99 -1.94 -7.20 0.11
C HIS A 99 -2.24 -5.79 -0.37
N ALA A 100 -1.23 -5.12 -0.92
CA ALA A 100 -1.44 -3.80 -1.50
C ALA A 100 -0.65 -3.66 -2.80
N ILE A 101 -1.26 -3.00 -3.78
CA ILE A 101 -0.55 -2.49 -4.96
C ILE A 101 -0.18 -1.04 -4.67
N VAL A 102 1.10 -0.72 -4.77
CA VAL A 102 1.64 0.64 -4.70
C VAL A 102 2.05 1.07 -6.10
N THR A 103 1.56 2.24 -6.51
CA THR A 103 1.83 2.82 -7.81
C THR A 103 3.07 3.72 -7.80
N PRO A 104 3.66 4.01 -8.98
CA PRO A 104 4.78 4.93 -9.17
C PRO A 104 4.66 6.32 -8.51
N ASP A 105 3.45 6.78 -8.24
CA ASP A 105 3.17 8.03 -7.53
C ASP A 105 3.19 7.90 -5.99
N GLY A 106 3.56 6.72 -5.48
CA GLY A 106 3.65 6.43 -4.05
C GLY A 106 2.32 6.11 -3.38
N LEU A 107 1.21 6.11 -4.12
CA LEU A 107 -0.10 5.82 -3.57
C LEU A 107 -0.34 4.32 -3.42
N ILE A 108 -0.95 3.93 -2.31
CA ILE A 108 -1.57 2.62 -2.15
C ILE A 108 -2.85 2.60 -2.98
N SER A 109 -2.79 2.00 -4.17
CA SER A 109 -3.84 2.07 -5.19
C SER A 109 -4.90 0.99 -5.08
N HIS A 110 -4.55 -0.15 -4.48
CA HIS A 110 -5.47 -1.27 -4.32
C HIS A 110 -5.08 -2.12 -3.13
N LEU A 111 -6.06 -2.56 -2.33
CA LEU A 111 -5.82 -3.42 -1.14
C LEU A 111 -6.26 -4.88 -1.33
N PHE A 112 -6.57 -5.26 -2.56
CA PHE A 112 -6.79 -6.65 -2.93
C PHE A 112 -5.68 -7.06 -3.89
N GLY A 113 -5.62 -8.34 -4.24
CA GLY A 113 -4.52 -8.93 -5.00
C GLY A 113 -4.27 -8.28 -6.37
N PRO A 114 -3.49 -8.92 -7.26
CA PRO A 114 -3.29 -8.41 -8.61
C PRO A 114 -4.64 -8.24 -9.33
N GLN A 115 -4.77 -7.18 -10.12
CA GLN A 115 -5.98 -6.83 -10.86
C GLN A 115 -5.68 -6.74 -12.36
N TYR A 116 -6.69 -7.05 -13.18
CA TYR A 116 -6.61 -6.97 -14.64
C TYR A 116 -6.31 -5.52 -15.08
N ALA A 117 -5.24 -5.35 -15.84
CA ALA A 117 -4.74 -4.05 -16.28
C ALA A 117 -4.27 -4.14 -17.75
N HIS A 118 -4.60 -3.12 -18.53
CA HIS A 118 -4.24 -3.05 -19.94
C HIS A 118 -3.85 -1.61 -20.31
N THR A 119 -3.02 -1.48 -21.33
CA THR A 119 -2.79 -0.23 -22.05
C THR A 119 -4.01 0.13 -22.92
N PRO A 120 -4.09 1.35 -23.49
CA PRO A 120 -5.21 1.75 -24.36
C PRO A 120 -5.39 0.85 -25.61
N ASP A 121 -4.30 0.30 -26.12
CA ASP A 121 -4.28 -0.66 -27.25
C ASP A 121 -4.62 -2.10 -26.83
N GLY A 122 -4.93 -2.34 -25.55
CA GLY A 122 -5.33 -3.65 -25.03
C GLY A 122 -4.18 -4.55 -24.59
N THR A 123 -2.93 -4.10 -24.70
CA THR A 123 -1.76 -4.86 -24.25
C THR A 123 -1.82 -5.08 -22.74
N PRO A 124 -1.72 -6.33 -22.24
CA PRO A 124 -1.80 -6.62 -20.81
C PRO A 124 -0.60 -6.04 -20.05
N LEU A 125 -0.87 -5.48 -18.89
CA LEU A 125 0.12 -4.98 -17.94
C LEU A 125 0.14 -5.85 -16.69
N GLN A 126 1.30 -5.93 -16.03
CA GLN A 126 1.49 -6.71 -14.81
C GLN A 126 1.82 -5.81 -13.62
N VAL A 127 1.53 -6.30 -12.42
CA VAL A 127 2.22 -5.83 -11.21
C VAL A 127 3.41 -6.74 -10.90
N TYR A 128 4.40 -6.22 -10.19
CA TYR A 128 5.55 -7.01 -9.74
C TYR A 128 5.51 -7.28 -8.24
N GLY A 129 5.58 -8.55 -7.88
CA GLY A 129 5.46 -9.04 -6.51
C GLY A 129 6.77 -9.54 -5.90
N ASP A 130 6.68 -9.94 -4.63
CA ASP A 130 7.74 -10.70 -3.94
C ASP A 130 7.90 -12.13 -4.50
N PRO A 131 8.97 -12.87 -4.13
CA PRO A 131 9.13 -14.27 -4.52
C PRO A 131 8.01 -15.22 -4.07
N ALA A 132 7.20 -14.88 -3.07
CA ALA A 132 6.12 -15.75 -2.63
C ALA A 132 4.92 -15.75 -3.61
N TYR A 133 4.88 -14.83 -4.56
CA TYR A 133 3.83 -14.80 -5.59
C TYR A 133 4.14 -15.70 -6.78
N SER A 134 3.11 -16.41 -7.24
CA SER A 134 3.14 -17.16 -8.50
C SER A 134 2.99 -16.24 -9.71
N ILE A 135 3.77 -16.48 -10.75
CA ILE A 135 3.69 -15.72 -12.01
C ILE A 135 2.35 -16.01 -12.71
N SER A 136 1.73 -14.98 -13.27
CA SER A 136 0.52 -15.06 -14.10
C SER A 136 0.54 -13.99 -15.18
N ASN A 137 -0.50 -13.94 -16.03
CA ASN A 137 -0.63 -12.91 -17.07
C ASN A 137 -0.60 -11.47 -16.53
N PHE A 138 -0.91 -11.26 -15.24
CA PHE A 138 -1.04 -9.95 -14.60
C PHE A 138 -0.09 -9.77 -13.39
N LEU A 139 0.77 -10.76 -13.12
CA LEU A 139 1.67 -10.75 -11.97
C LEU A 139 3.02 -11.35 -12.34
N LEU A 140 4.08 -10.58 -12.16
CA LEU A 140 5.45 -11.05 -12.25
C LEU A 140 6.05 -11.19 -10.85
N SER A 141 7.03 -12.08 -10.71
CA SER A 141 7.84 -12.22 -9.50
C SER A 141 9.28 -12.56 -9.88
N PRO A 142 10.26 -12.39 -8.97
CA PRO A 142 11.67 -12.68 -9.25
C PRO A 142 11.87 -14.10 -9.79
N TYR A 143 12.88 -14.30 -10.63
CA TYR A 143 13.35 -15.65 -10.99
C TYR A 143 13.82 -16.40 -9.75
N GLN A 144 13.48 -17.69 -9.66
CA GLN A 144 13.76 -18.54 -8.50
C GLN A 144 14.39 -19.87 -8.93
N GLY A 145 15.08 -20.51 -7.99
CA GLY A 145 15.71 -21.80 -8.18
C GLY A 145 17.19 -21.77 -7.84
N THR A 146 17.80 -22.95 -7.82
CA THR A 146 19.22 -23.13 -7.49
C THR A 146 20.15 -22.72 -8.64
N GLN A 147 19.66 -22.69 -9.87
CA GLN A 147 20.43 -22.39 -11.08
C GLN A 147 19.79 -21.20 -11.82
N ILE A 148 19.97 -20.00 -11.28
CA ILE A 148 19.58 -18.76 -11.96
C ILE A 148 20.77 -18.19 -12.76
N THR A 149 20.52 -17.78 -14.01
CA THR A 149 21.56 -17.22 -14.89
C THR A 149 22.01 -15.84 -14.41
N GLN A 150 23.14 -15.34 -14.94
CA GLN A 150 23.62 -14.01 -14.59
C GLN A 150 22.63 -12.92 -15.00
N ASP A 151 22.01 -13.03 -16.18
CA ASP A 151 20.99 -12.08 -16.65
C ASP A 151 19.75 -12.09 -15.76
N GLN A 152 19.33 -13.26 -15.28
CA GLN A 152 18.22 -13.39 -14.33
C GLN A 152 18.55 -12.75 -12.98
N LYS A 153 19.81 -12.84 -12.52
CA LYS A 153 20.25 -12.15 -11.30
C LYS A 153 20.23 -10.64 -11.47
N LEU A 154 20.74 -10.13 -12.60
CA LEU A 154 20.72 -8.70 -12.92
C LEU A 154 19.28 -8.18 -13.00
N TRP A 155 18.39 -8.95 -13.63
CA TRP A 155 16.96 -8.65 -13.65
C TRP A 155 16.41 -8.60 -12.20
N ASN A 156 16.54 -9.67 -11.42
CA ASN A 156 16.07 -9.66 -10.03
C ASN A 156 16.59 -8.47 -9.21
N GLN A 157 17.84 -8.06 -9.42
CA GLN A 157 18.45 -6.90 -8.76
C GLN A 157 17.76 -5.59 -9.14
N GLU A 158 17.61 -5.30 -10.44
CA GLU A 158 16.96 -4.06 -10.88
C GLU A 158 15.52 -3.98 -10.39
N MET A 159 14.81 -5.10 -10.43
CA MET A 159 13.43 -5.11 -9.99
C MET A 159 13.27 -4.98 -8.49
N SER A 160 14.14 -5.64 -7.72
CA SER A 160 14.12 -5.52 -6.27
C SER A 160 14.41 -4.10 -5.84
N ARG A 161 15.28 -3.38 -6.56
CA ARG A 161 15.57 -1.97 -6.31
C ARG A 161 14.33 -1.10 -6.51
N LEU A 162 13.61 -1.28 -7.61
CA LEU A 162 12.41 -0.49 -7.90
C LEU A 162 11.22 -0.85 -6.99
N ARG A 163 11.13 -2.12 -6.57
CA ARG A 163 10.08 -2.61 -5.68
C ARG A 163 10.12 -2.01 -4.28
N ILE A 164 11.27 -1.49 -3.82
CA ILE A 164 11.45 -0.99 -2.45
C ILE A 164 10.38 0.03 -2.01
N VAL A 165 9.80 0.77 -2.97
CA VAL A 165 8.70 1.72 -2.76
C VAL A 165 7.49 1.08 -2.04
N VAL A 166 7.16 -0.18 -2.33
CA VAL A 166 6.02 -0.87 -1.68
C VAL A 166 6.31 -1.14 -0.20
N GLU A 167 7.55 -1.52 0.11
CA GLU A 167 7.98 -1.80 1.47
C GLU A 167 8.00 -0.52 2.30
N TRP A 168 8.40 0.59 1.68
CA TRP A 168 8.38 1.91 2.29
C TRP A 168 6.97 2.41 2.57
N ALA A 169 6.03 2.28 1.63
CA ALA A 169 4.64 2.65 1.87
C ALA A 169 4.06 1.92 3.09
N PHE A 170 4.32 0.61 3.23
CA PHE A 170 3.90 -0.14 4.41
C PHE A 170 4.61 0.31 5.69
N LYS A 171 5.91 0.57 5.63
CA LYS A 171 6.70 1.06 6.78
C LYS A 171 6.20 2.42 7.25
N GLU A 172 5.98 3.35 6.33
CA GLU A 172 5.49 4.69 6.60
C GLU A 172 4.08 4.65 7.19
N MET A 173 3.17 3.88 6.61
CA MET A 173 1.83 3.69 7.16
C MET A 173 1.86 3.15 8.59
N VAL A 174 2.73 2.19 8.91
CA VAL A 174 2.88 1.68 10.29
C VAL A 174 3.47 2.73 11.23
N ASN A 175 4.43 3.52 10.77
CA ASN A 175 5.03 4.61 11.55
C ASN A 175 4.01 5.71 11.87
N MET A 176 3.18 6.10 10.89
CA MET A 176 2.12 7.09 11.08
C MET A 176 1.00 6.56 12.00
N PHE A 177 0.70 5.27 11.89
CA PHE A 177 -0.46 4.64 12.54
C PHE A 177 -0.04 3.49 13.44
N GLY A 178 0.70 3.81 14.51
CA GLY A 178 1.26 2.82 15.44
C GLY A 178 0.25 1.85 16.07
N PHE A 179 -1.04 2.22 16.10
CA PHE A 179 -2.10 1.31 16.55
C PHE A 179 -2.24 0.05 15.68
N LEU A 180 -1.78 0.07 14.42
CA LEU A 180 -1.77 -1.08 13.51
C LEU A 180 -0.77 -2.17 13.92
N ASP A 181 0.30 -1.80 14.62
CA ASP A 181 1.30 -2.74 15.12
C ASP A 181 1.07 -3.15 16.57
N TYR A 182 0.15 -2.46 17.26
CA TYR A 182 -0.22 -2.78 18.63
C TYR A 182 -1.18 -3.97 18.72
N ALA A 183 -0.64 -5.17 18.58
CA ALA A 183 -1.39 -6.43 18.53
C ALA A 183 -2.40 -6.60 19.67
N LYS A 184 -2.07 -6.18 20.90
CA LYS A 184 -2.96 -6.29 22.07
C LYS A 184 -4.29 -5.53 21.90
N ASN A 185 -4.31 -4.48 21.06
CA ASN A 185 -5.50 -3.70 20.73
C ASN A 185 -6.02 -3.96 19.30
N GLN A 186 -5.52 -4.99 18.63
CA GLN A 186 -6.04 -5.46 17.35
C GLN A 186 -6.92 -6.68 17.61
N LYS A 187 -8.13 -6.45 18.14
CA LYS A 187 -9.04 -7.54 18.57
C LYS A 187 -9.99 -7.93 17.44
N HIS A 188 -9.55 -8.88 16.61
CA HIS A 188 -10.40 -9.44 15.54
C HIS A 188 -11.73 -9.97 16.09
N LEU A 189 -12.83 -9.70 15.38
CA LEU A 189 -14.23 -9.96 15.78
C LEU A 189 -14.80 -9.08 16.91
N LEU A 190 -13.97 -8.27 17.57
CA LEU A 190 -14.41 -7.31 18.60
C LEU A 190 -14.21 -5.86 18.16
N GLN A 191 -13.35 -5.63 17.18
CA GLN A 191 -13.06 -4.34 16.59
C GLN A 191 -13.01 -4.47 15.07
N PRO A 192 -13.33 -3.40 14.32
CA PRO A 192 -13.30 -3.40 12.87
C PRO A 192 -11.86 -3.26 12.34
N VAL A 193 -10.96 -4.17 12.74
CA VAL A 193 -9.51 -4.12 12.45
C VAL A 193 -9.18 -4.00 10.96
N GLY A 194 -10.01 -4.59 10.08
CA GLY A 194 -9.88 -4.43 8.63
C GLY A 194 -10.26 -3.04 8.12
N VAL A 195 -11.29 -2.42 8.73
CA VAL A 195 -11.65 -1.02 8.43
C VAL A 195 -10.54 -0.08 8.87
N GLN A 196 -9.96 -0.33 10.04
CA GLN A 196 -8.87 0.50 10.56
C GLN A 196 -7.66 0.50 9.62
N PHE A 197 -7.30 -0.66 9.08
CA PHE A 197 -6.20 -0.78 8.09
C PHE A 197 -6.50 0.01 6.81
N ARG A 198 -7.73 -0.08 6.29
CA ARG A 198 -8.13 0.68 5.09
C ARG A 198 -8.15 2.18 5.32
N VAL A 199 -8.64 2.63 6.47
CA VAL A 199 -8.61 4.05 6.85
C VAL A 199 -7.17 4.55 6.97
N ALA A 200 -6.28 3.74 7.54
CA ALA A 200 -4.86 4.07 7.60
C ALA A 200 -4.25 4.21 6.20
N ALA A 201 -4.55 3.31 5.25
CA ALA A 201 -4.11 3.45 3.86
C ALA A 201 -4.67 4.71 3.17
N LEU A 202 -5.96 5.04 3.37
CA LEU A 202 -6.56 6.28 2.84
C LEU A 202 -5.87 7.54 3.39
N LEU A 203 -5.59 7.56 4.70
CA LEU A 203 -4.94 8.70 5.34
C LEU A 203 -3.44 8.78 5.01
N HIS A 204 -2.79 7.65 4.75
CA HIS A 204 -1.45 7.62 4.19
C HIS A 204 -1.44 8.25 2.79
N ASN A 205 -2.33 7.85 1.88
CA ASN A 205 -2.44 8.48 0.57
C ASN A 205 -2.75 9.99 0.66
N ALA A 206 -3.61 10.41 1.58
CA ALA A 206 -3.86 11.82 1.87
C ALA A 206 -2.59 12.57 2.31
N HIS A 207 -1.76 11.93 3.12
CA HIS A 207 -0.47 12.50 3.54
C HIS A 207 0.50 12.62 2.37
N ILE A 208 0.59 11.60 1.51
CA ILE A 208 1.45 11.61 0.32
C ILE A 208 1.08 12.74 -0.64
N THR A 209 -0.21 12.89 -0.95
CA THR A 209 -0.73 13.94 -1.84
C THR A 209 -0.50 15.34 -1.25
N GLN A 210 -0.84 15.55 0.03
CA GLN A 210 -0.64 16.82 0.71
C GLN A 210 0.84 17.20 0.85
N TYR A 211 1.70 16.24 1.17
CA TYR A 211 3.13 16.48 1.31
C TYR A 211 3.75 16.95 -0.02
N PHE A 212 3.33 16.35 -1.13
CA PHE A 212 3.79 16.73 -2.46
C PHE A 212 3.37 18.17 -2.83
N GLU A 213 2.11 18.54 -2.57
CA GLU A 213 1.62 19.92 -2.78
C GLU A 213 2.44 20.95 -1.99
N ILE A 214 2.77 20.65 -0.73
CA ILE A 214 3.55 21.57 0.12
C ILE A 214 4.96 21.78 -0.46
N LEU A 215 5.63 20.71 -0.88
CA LEU A 215 6.96 20.85 -1.49
C LEU A 215 6.93 21.68 -2.77
N HIS A 216 5.94 21.43 -3.64
CA HIS A 216 5.77 22.18 -4.87
C HIS A 216 5.51 23.68 -4.59
N ASN A 217 4.68 23.98 -3.59
CA ASN A 217 4.27 25.35 -3.28
C ASN A 217 5.30 26.17 -2.50
N VAL A 218 6.12 25.53 -1.67
CA VAL A 218 7.10 26.24 -0.83
C VAL A 218 8.49 26.29 -1.49
N GLY A 219 8.70 25.59 -2.62
CA GLY A 219 9.99 25.57 -3.34
C GLY A 219 11.15 25.05 -2.48
N VAL A 220 10.84 24.27 -1.44
CA VAL A 220 11.82 23.71 -0.51
C VAL A 220 12.39 22.45 -1.15
N GLU A 221 13.70 22.41 -1.33
CA GLU A 221 14.39 21.16 -1.67
C GLU A 221 14.07 20.12 -0.60
N ALA A 222 13.61 18.94 -1.03
CA ALA A 222 13.26 17.85 -0.12
C ALA A 222 14.42 17.62 0.88
N PRO A 223 14.16 17.44 2.18
CA PRO A 223 15.21 17.21 3.16
C PRO A 223 16.12 16.08 2.70
N ALA A 224 17.45 16.28 2.74
CA ALA A 224 18.42 15.25 2.39
C ALA A 224 18.20 14.00 3.28
N GLY A 225 17.58 12.97 2.70
CA GLY A 225 17.15 11.75 3.40
C GLY A 225 15.67 11.39 3.22
N GLU A 226 14.84 12.28 2.65
CA GLU A 226 13.45 11.97 2.28
C GLU A 226 13.35 11.55 0.80
N THR A 227 13.31 10.23 0.61
CA THR A 227 12.46 9.35 -0.24
C THR A 227 11.61 9.88 -1.42
N MET A 228 11.65 11.16 -1.79
CA MET A 228 10.93 11.74 -2.92
C MET A 228 11.57 11.37 -4.27
N GLU A 229 12.89 11.18 -4.32
CA GLU A 229 13.66 10.86 -5.53
C GLU A 229 13.31 9.49 -6.15
N GLU A 230 12.75 8.58 -5.33
CA GLU A 230 12.29 7.27 -5.76
C GLU A 230 10.84 7.27 -6.26
N ARG A 231 10.07 8.34 -5.97
CA ARG A 231 8.77 8.51 -6.61
C ARG A 231 8.99 8.74 -8.09
N LEU A 232 8.26 7.96 -8.86
CA LEU A 232 8.41 7.87 -10.29
C LEU A 232 7.52 8.92 -10.98
N LEU A 233 6.36 9.22 -10.40
CA LEU A 233 5.43 10.24 -10.88
C LEU A 233 4.87 11.12 -9.76
N GLU A 234 4.40 12.29 -10.14
CA GLU A 234 3.63 13.18 -9.28
C GLU A 234 2.25 12.57 -8.95
N PRO A 235 1.87 12.53 -7.65
CA PRO A 235 0.54 12.13 -7.22
C PRO A 235 -0.50 13.23 -7.52
N PRO A 236 -1.80 12.89 -7.58
CA PRO A 236 -2.87 13.89 -7.65
C PRO A 236 -2.83 14.81 -6.42
N SER A 237 -3.42 16.00 -6.56
CA SER A 237 -3.73 16.86 -5.41
C SER A 237 -4.65 16.14 -4.41
N LEU A 238 -4.64 16.61 -3.16
CA LEU A 238 -5.51 16.09 -2.11
C LEU A 238 -6.99 16.23 -2.50
N LEU A 239 -7.33 17.33 -3.19
CA LEU A 239 -8.68 17.58 -3.67
C LEU A 239 -9.06 16.57 -4.76
N GLU A 240 -8.20 16.39 -5.77
CA GLU A 240 -8.42 15.43 -6.85
C GLU A 240 -8.54 14.00 -6.29
N TYR A 241 -7.70 13.63 -5.33
CA TYR A 241 -7.72 12.29 -4.76
C TYR A 241 -9.04 11.94 -4.04
N PHE A 242 -9.72 12.89 -3.40
CA PHE A 242 -10.92 12.62 -2.60
C PHE A 242 -12.25 13.00 -3.27
N HIS A 243 -12.22 13.71 -4.40
CA HIS A 243 -13.41 14.32 -5.02
C HIS A 243 -13.60 13.98 -6.51
N HIS A 244 -13.04 12.86 -6.96
CA HIS A 244 -13.26 12.31 -8.29
C HIS A 244 -13.95 10.95 -8.22
#